data_AF-A0A510TME3-F1
#
_entry.id   AF-A0A510TME3-F1
#
_cell.length_a   1.000
_cell.length_b   1.000
_cell.length_c   1.000
_cell.angle_alpha   90.00
_cell.angle_beta   90.00
_cell.angle_gamma   90.00
#
_symmetry.space_group_name_H-M   'P 1'
#
loop_
_entity.id
_entity.type
_entity.pdbx_description
1 polymer ?
#
loop_
_entity_poly.entity_id
_entity_poly.type
_entity_poly.pdbx_seq_one_letter_code
_entity_poly.pdbx_strand_id
1 'polypeptide(L)'
;MTQTGLSRRRFIGATSGAAVAATLVNLSGTAVASADTRTWKSATSKNGWSVLDEATAFTIEGSGRKVSLAEGDAATILLHVARRFHYEIDSLRAGDVHGWTINREVAEAYESNYLSGSAIAIRPVAYPVGAKDNLYPNELVVVRDILAELDGVVAWGGDFKTPKESHFEIALKPSHPRVKGVARKILGWNDGPGNHGAGATDAFDPERLKVSRTFTQRTS
;
A
#
# COMPACT_ATOMS: atom_id res chain seq x y z
N MET A 1 6.19 -43.62 13.39
CA MET A 1 5.30 -42.55 13.87
C MET A 1 4.88 -41.72 12.67
N THR A 2 3.71 -42.02 12.13
CA THR A 2 3.15 -41.42 10.92
C THR A 2 1.76 -40.92 11.28
N GLN A 3 1.60 -39.61 11.50
CA GLN A 3 0.26 -39.02 11.63
C GLN A 3 -0.22 -38.60 10.25
N THR A 4 -1.24 -39.34 9.83
CA THR A 4 -2.08 -39.17 8.65
C THR A 4 -2.93 -37.90 8.77
N GLY A 5 -3.11 -37.24 7.63
CA GLY A 5 -3.81 -35.96 7.50
C GLY A 5 -5.31 -36.04 7.79
N LEU A 6 -5.85 -34.95 8.34
CA LEU A 6 -7.28 -34.78 8.55
C LEU A 6 -7.91 -34.10 7.33
N SER A 7 -8.63 -34.94 6.57
CA SER A 7 -9.45 -34.59 5.42
C SER A 7 -10.74 -33.88 5.86
N ARG A 8 -11.06 -32.77 5.18
CA ARG A 8 -12.36 -32.08 5.26
C ARG A 8 -13.44 -32.95 4.63
N ARG A 9 -14.46 -33.38 5.40
CA ARG A 9 -15.73 -33.85 4.83
C ARG A 9 -16.93 -33.30 5.59
N ARG A 10 -17.80 -32.69 4.78
CA ARG A 10 -19.13 -32.14 5.05
C ARG A 10 -20.04 -33.14 5.78
N PHE A 11 -20.87 -32.63 6.68
CA PHE A 11 -22.15 -33.26 7.02
C PHE A 11 -23.27 -32.23 6.80
N ILE A 12 -24.17 -32.54 5.88
CA ILE A 12 -25.51 -31.96 5.78
C ILE A 12 -26.46 -33.14 6.00
N GLY A 13 -27.31 -33.06 7.02
CA GLY A 13 -28.35 -34.04 7.30
C GLY A 13 -29.47 -33.35 8.08
N ALA A 14 -30.64 -33.26 7.45
CA ALA A 14 -31.85 -32.63 7.97
C ALA A 14 -32.59 -33.55 8.96
N THR A 15 -33.15 -32.99 10.04
CA THR A 15 -34.26 -33.59 10.80
C THR A 15 -35.21 -32.51 11.28
N SER A 16 -36.51 -32.81 11.22
CA SER A 16 -37.63 -31.91 11.45
C SER A 16 -38.17 -32.04 12.87
N GLY A 17 -38.45 -30.90 13.52
CA GLY A 17 -39.59 -30.71 14.44
C GLY A 17 -39.43 -31.01 15.93
N ALA A 18 -39.26 -29.96 16.76
CA ALA A 18 -40.08 -29.62 17.94
C ALA A 18 -39.43 -28.45 18.71
N ALA A 19 -40.25 -27.49 19.17
CA ALA A 19 -39.85 -26.26 19.82
C ALA A 19 -39.16 -26.47 21.19
N VAL A 20 -38.17 -25.62 21.53
CA VAL A 20 -37.95 -24.93 22.82
C VAL A 20 -36.56 -24.24 22.82
N ALA A 21 -36.54 -23.02 23.37
CA ALA A 21 -35.41 -22.16 23.73
C ALA A 21 -34.66 -21.39 22.61
N ALA A 22 -35.01 -20.10 22.48
CA ALA A 22 -34.15 -19.10 21.87
C ALA A 22 -32.91 -18.87 22.76
N THR A 23 -31.84 -19.61 22.51
CA THR A 23 -30.51 -19.30 23.05
C THR A 23 -29.87 -18.20 22.21
N LEU A 24 -30.14 -16.94 22.54
CA LEU A 24 -29.30 -15.81 22.14
C LEU A 24 -28.05 -15.81 23.02
N VAL A 25 -26.94 -16.45 22.63
CA VAL A 25 -25.64 -16.12 23.25
C VAL A 25 -24.48 -16.28 22.25
N ASN A 26 -23.97 -15.11 21.86
CA ASN A 26 -22.61 -14.77 21.47
C ASN A 26 -21.97 -15.58 20.34
N LEU A 27 -22.25 -15.15 19.10
CA LEU A 27 -21.16 -14.95 18.16
C LEU A 27 -20.18 -13.99 18.85
N SER A 28 -19.12 -14.56 19.42
CA SER A 28 -17.94 -13.82 19.84
C SER A 28 -17.44 -13.09 18.61
N GLY A 29 -17.96 -11.87 18.40
CA GLY A 29 -17.34 -10.90 17.53
C GLY A 29 -15.90 -10.86 18.01
N THR A 30 -14.98 -11.25 17.14
CA THR A 30 -13.59 -10.89 17.30
C THR A 30 -13.60 -9.38 17.50
N ALA A 31 -13.44 -8.95 18.74
CA ALA A 31 -13.25 -7.55 19.06
C ALA A 31 -12.02 -7.16 18.26
N VAL A 32 -12.25 -6.42 17.17
CA VAL A 32 -11.18 -5.76 16.45
C VAL A 32 -10.57 -4.87 17.51
N ALA A 33 -9.37 -5.22 17.99
CA ALA A 33 -8.67 -4.42 18.98
C ALA A 33 -8.67 -2.99 18.44
N SER A 34 -9.37 -2.10 19.12
CA SER A 34 -9.40 -0.69 18.72
C SER A 34 -7.97 -0.21 18.86
N ALA A 35 -7.29 0.02 17.75
CA ALA A 35 -5.93 0.53 17.79
C ALA A 35 -5.96 1.86 18.57
N ASP A 36 -5.06 2.02 19.53
CA ASP A 36 -4.92 3.28 20.25
C ASP A 36 -4.50 4.37 19.25
N THR A 37 -5.45 5.20 18.84
CA THR A 37 -5.19 6.33 17.95
C THR A 37 -4.76 7.54 18.76
N ARG A 38 -3.91 8.38 18.16
CA ARG A 38 -3.54 9.69 18.70
C ARG A 38 -3.74 10.78 17.66
N THR A 39 -4.14 11.96 18.13
CA THR A 39 -4.24 13.15 17.29
C THR A 39 -2.86 13.69 16.91
N TRP A 40 -2.59 13.84 15.61
CA TRP A 40 -1.39 14.48 15.09
C TRP A 40 -1.50 16.02 15.13
N LYS A 41 -0.71 16.65 16.02
CA LYS A 41 -0.78 18.10 16.29
C LYS A 41 0.20 18.95 15.48
N SER A 42 1.17 18.34 14.80
CA SER A 42 2.18 19.08 14.04
C SER A 42 1.62 19.62 12.72
N ALA A 43 2.18 20.76 12.27
CA ALA A 43 1.94 21.33 10.93
C ALA A 43 2.75 20.61 9.83
N THR A 44 3.64 19.71 10.23
CA THR A 44 4.46 18.89 9.33
C THR A 44 4.22 17.42 9.64
N SER A 45 4.11 16.59 8.61
CA SER A 45 4.00 15.14 8.70
C SER A 45 5.35 14.48 9.07
N LYS A 46 5.33 13.17 9.33
CA LYS A 46 6.49 12.42 9.79
C LYS A 46 7.67 12.44 8.81
N ASN A 47 7.42 12.51 7.51
CA ASN A 47 8.45 12.57 6.47
C ASN A 47 8.90 14.01 6.14
N GLY A 48 8.41 15.02 6.87
CA GLY A 48 8.87 16.41 6.74
C GLY A 48 8.12 17.24 5.70
N TRP A 49 6.96 16.79 5.22
CA TRP A 49 6.10 17.53 4.30
C TRP A 49 5.07 18.36 5.08
N SER A 50 4.71 19.54 4.57
CA SER A 50 3.67 20.36 5.21
C SER A 50 2.32 19.66 5.14
N VAL A 51 1.59 19.64 6.26
CA VAL A 51 0.19 19.21 6.30
C VAL A 51 -0.63 20.16 5.43
N LEU A 52 -1.52 19.61 4.63
CA LEU A 52 -2.36 20.36 3.70
C LEU A 52 -3.78 20.49 4.27
N ASP A 53 -4.42 21.63 3.99
CA ASP A 53 -5.83 21.85 4.28
C ASP A 53 -6.75 21.24 3.22
N GLU A 54 -6.25 21.11 1.99
CA GLU A 54 -6.90 20.45 0.86
C GLU A 54 -5.86 19.80 -0.07
N ALA A 55 -6.29 18.83 -0.89
CA ALA A 55 -5.41 18.15 -1.83
C ALA A 55 -6.11 17.87 -3.17
N THR A 56 -5.36 17.99 -4.25
CA THR A 56 -5.84 17.78 -5.62
C THR A 56 -6.10 16.31 -5.88
N ALA A 57 -7.25 15.99 -6.47
CA ALA A 57 -7.63 14.64 -6.86
C ALA A 57 -7.06 14.29 -8.24
N PHE A 58 -6.21 13.27 -8.30
CA PHE A 58 -5.59 12.79 -9.53
C PHE A 58 -6.18 11.45 -9.95
N THR A 59 -6.30 11.24 -11.26
CA THR A 59 -6.69 9.93 -11.82
C THR A 59 -5.49 9.00 -11.85
N ILE A 60 -5.66 7.77 -11.37
CA ILE A 60 -4.69 6.68 -11.55
C ILE A 60 -4.94 6.08 -12.93
N GLU A 61 -4.07 6.39 -13.88
CA GLU A 61 -4.18 5.92 -15.27
C GLU A 61 -4.35 4.40 -15.36
N GLY A 62 -5.17 3.96 -16.31
CA GLY A 62 -5.55 2.54 -16.47
C GLY A 62 -6.71 2.08 -15.60
N SER A 63 -6.82 2.60 -14.37
CA SER A 63 -7.78 2.09 -13.38
C SER A 63 -9.13 2.82 -13.35
N GLY A 64 -9.16 4.06 -13.86
CA GLY A 64 -10.30 4.98 -13.70
C GLY A 64 -10.59 5.36 -12.24
N ARG A 65 -9.70 5.03 -11.29
CA ARG A 65 -9.79 5.43 -9.88
C ARG A 65 -9.13 6.79 -9.69
N LYS A 66 -9.50 7.49 -8.61
CA LYS A 66 -8.90 8.76 -8.21
C LYS A 66 -8.32 8.69 -6.81
N VAL A 67 -7.27 9.47 -6.56
CA VAL A 67 -6.66 9.63 -5.25
C VAL A 67 -6.23 11.09 -5.05
N SER A 68 -6.49 11.65 -3.88
CA SER A 68 -6.04 13.01 -3.53
C SER A 68 -4.60 12.99 -3.01
N LEU A 69 -3.73 13.85 -3.53
CA LEU A 69 -2.29 13.89 -3.21
C LEU A 69 -1.76 15.32 -3.16
N ALA A 70 -0.58 15.49 -2.58
CA ALA A 70 0.21 16.70 -2.77
C ALA A 70 0.61 16.83 -4.24
N GLU A 71 0.48 18.04 -4.79
CA GLU A 71 0.81 18.32 -6.18
C GLU A 71 2.31 18.16 -6.49
N GLY A 72 2.64 18.17 -7.78
CA GLY A 72 4.02 18.14 -8.26
C GLY A 72 4.67 16.76 -8.18
N ASP A 73 5.91 16.74 -7.68
CA ASP A 73 6.76 15.53 -7.72
C ASP A 73 6.17 14.39 -6.87
N ALA A 74 5.52 14.70 -5.74
CA ALA A 74 4.88 13.69 -4.89
C ALA A 74 3.73 12.98 -5.62
N ALA A 75 2.80 13.73 -6.22
CA ALA A 75 1.72 13.16 -7.05
C ALA A 75 2.28 12.29 -8.17
N THR A 76 3.28 12.78 -8.91
CA THR A 76 3.91 12.05 -10.02
C THR A 76 4.43 10.68 -9.58
N ILE A 77 5.15 10.64 -8.46
CA ILE A 77 5.78 9.43 -7.95
C ILE A 77 4.74 8.46 -7.39
N LEU A 78 3.80 8.93 -6.57
CA LEU A 78 2.81 8.06 -5.92
C LEU A 78 1.77 7.54 -6.91
N LEU A 79 1.41 8.32 -7.94
CA LEU A 79 0.58 7.83 -9.04
C LEU A 79 1.29 6.72 -9.82
N HIS A 80 2.60 6.83 -10.04
CA HIS A 80 3.37 5.76 -10.66
C HIS A 80 3.35 4.47 -9.82
N VAL A 81 3.53 4.57 -8.50
CA VAL A 81 3.39 3.41 -7.60
C VAL A 81 2.01 2.77 -7.72
N ALA A 82 0.94 3.57 -7.68
CA ALA A 82 -0.43 3.07 -7.81
C ALA A 82 -0.68 2.41 -9.18
N ARG A 83 -0.12 2.95 -10.26
CA ARG A 83 -0.20 2.35 -11.61
C ARG A 83 0.55 1.02 -11.69
N ARG A 84 1.78 0.94 -11.15
CA ARG A 84 2.54 -0.32 -11.09
C ARG A 84 1.75 -1.39 -10.34
N PHE A 85 1.21 -1.05 -9.17
CA PHE A 85 0.35 -1.96 -8.41
C PHE A 85 -0.86 -2.42 -9.24
N HIS A 86 -1.55 -1.48 -9.88
CA HIS A 86 -2.74 -1.74 -10.69
C HIS A 86 -2.51 -2.76 -11.81
N TYR A 87 -1.40 -2.61 -12.54
CA TYR A 87 -1.09 -3.41 -13.71
C TYR A 87 -0.40 -4.73 -13.40
N GLU A 88 0.41 -4.78 -12.33
CA GLU A 88 1.35 -5.87 -12.11
C GLU A 88 1.05 -6.71 -10.87
N ILE A 89 0.14 -6.24 -9.99
CA ILE A 89 -0.28 -6.96 -8.78
C ILE A 89 -1.78 -7.31 -8.86
N ASP A 90 -2.66 -6.31 -8.75
CA ASP A 90 -4.11 -6.52 -8.86
C ASP A 90 -4.82 -5.23 -9.29
N SER A 91 -5.89 -5.39 -10.05
CA SER A 91 -6.70 -4.30 -10.55
C SER A 91 -7.38 -3.52 -9.42
N LEU A 92 -7.28 -2.18 -9.46
CA LEU A 92 -7.82 -1.33 -8.41
C LEU A 92 -9.33 -1.15 -8.58
N ARG A 93 -10.07 -1.39 -7.50
CA ARG A 93 -11.53 -1.24 -7.42
C ARG A 93 -11.89 0.05 -6.68
N ALA A 94 -13.18 0.37 -6.65
CA ALA A 94 -13.65 1.52 -5.87
C ALA A 94 -13.34 1.31 -4.38
N GLY A 95 -12.74 2.31 -3.73
CA GLY A 95 -12.31 2.22 -2.33
C GLY A 95 -10.95 1.56 -2.11
N ASP A 96 -10.28 1.06 -3.16
CA ASP A 96 -8.99 0.39 -3.00
C ASP A 96 -7.82 1.36 -2.82
N VAL A 97 -7.97 2.67 -3.03
CA VAL A 97 -6.85 3.62 -2.85
C VAL A 97 -7.26 4.78 -1.96
N HIS A 98 -6.52 4.97 -0.88
CA HIS A 98 -6.65 6.09 0.03
C HIS A 98 -5.40 6.97 -0.08
N GLY A 99 -5.59 8.29 -0.17
CA GLY A 99 -4.51 9.27 -0.23
C GLY A 99 -4.65 10.27 0.91
N TRP A 100 -4.64 11.56 0.57
CA TRP A 100 -4.79 12.64 1.52
C TRP A 100 -6.08 12.54 2.35
N THR A 101 -5.99 12.94 3.62
CA THR A 101 -7.13 13.05 4.53
C THR A 101 -6.95 14.25 5.46
N ILE A 102 -8.06 14.83 5.90
CA ILE A 102 -8.09 15.84 6.97
C ILE A 102 -8.07 15.20 8.38
N ASN A 103 -8.35 13.89 8.47
CA ASN A 103 -8.41 13.20 9.75
C ASN A 103 -7.01 13.09 10.38
N ARG A 104 -6.81 13.77 11.51
CA ARG A 104 -5.53 13.81 12.23
C ARG A 104 -5.33 12.64 13.19
N GLU A 105 -6.30 11.75 13.33
CA GLU A 105 -6.13 10.53 14.13
C GLU A 105 -5.24 9.53 13.39
N VAL A 106 -4.11 9.20 14.02
CA VAL A 106 -3.12 8.26 13.49
C VAL A 106 -2.88 7.14 14.50
N ALA A 107 -2.86 5.89 14.03
CA ALA A 107 -2.43 4.75 14.83
C ALA A 107 -0.90 4.67 14.86
N GLU A 108 -0.27 5.02 13.73
CA GLU A 108 1.19 5.04 13.60
C GLU A 108 1.71 6.36 13.05
N ALA A 109 2.94 6.73 13.42
CA ALA A 109 3.49 8.05 13.06
C ALA A 109 3.56 8.29 11.54
N TYR A 110 3.86 7.25 10.75
CA TYR A 110 3.92 7.34 9.29
C TYR A 110 2.55 7.66 8.66
N GLU A 111 1.43 7.38 9.34
CA GLU A 111 0.11 7.72 8.81
C GLU A 111 -0.14 9.23 8.76
N SER A 112 0.64 10.02 9.51
CA SER A 112 0.61 11.49 9.36
C SER A 112 1.02 11.95 7.95
N ASN A 113 1.68 11.11 7.15
CA ASN A 113 2.06 11.43 5.77
C ASN A 113 0.86 11.47 4.80
N TYR A 114 -0.30 10.92 5.21
CA TYR A 114 -1.55 11.16 4.50
C TYR A 114 -2.02 12.61 4.66
N LEU A 115 -1.81 13.24 5.82
CA LEU A 115 -2.21 14.64 6.05
C LEU A 115 -1.48 15.63 5.12
N SER A 116 -0.28 15.27 4.67
CA SER A 116 0.53 16.06 3.73
C SER A 116 0.35 15.61 2.27
N GLY A 117 -0.51 14.63 1.99
CA GLY A 117 -0.72 14.08 0.64
C GLY A 117 0.52 13.42 0.04
N SER A 118 1.50 13.04 0.87
CA SER A 118 2.79 12.45 0.47
C SER A 118 2.88 10.96 0.75
N ALA A 119 1.74 10.30 0.96
CA ALA A 119 1.61 8.86 1.09
C ALA A 119 0.29 8.37 0.48
N ILE A 120 0.26 7.10 0.09
CA ILE A 120 -0.93 6.37 -0.35
C ILE A 120 -1.08 5.05 0.39
N ALA A 121 -2.31 4.60 0.55
CA ALA A 121 -2.65 3.26 0.98
C ALA A 121 -3.37 2.55 -0.17
N ILE A 122 -2.84 1.42 -0.61
CA ILE A 122 -3.46 0.57 -1.63
C ILE A 122 -4.03 -0.67 -0.94
N ARG A 123 -5.32 -0.90 -1.09
CA ARG A 123 -6.14 -1.95 -0.47
C ARG A 123 -5.97 -2.02 1.05
N PRO A 124 -6.17 -0.91 1.79
CA PRO A 124 -5.91 -0.85 3.23
C PRO A 124 -6.77 -1.80 4.08
N VAL A 125 -7.91 -2.25 3.57
CA VAL A 125 -8.75 -3.27 4.21
C VAL A 125 -8.10 -4.65 4.14
N ALA A 126 -7.45 -4.97 3.01
CA ALA A 126 -6.73 -6.24 2.84
C ALA A 126 -5.39 -6.25 3.58
N TYR A 127 -4.75 -5.08 3.68
CA TYR A 127 -3.41 -4.92 4.27
C TYR A 127 -3.43 -3.87 5.40
N PRO A 128 -4.08 -4.18 6.54
CA PRO A 128 -4.23 -3.25 7.66
C PRO A 128 -2.91 -3.03 8.42
N VAL A 129 -2.90 -2.03 9.30
CA VAL A 129 -1.78 -1.76 10.23
C VAL A 129 -1.53 -3.00 11.11
N GLY A 130 -0.26 -3.33 11.32
CA GLY A 130 0.18 -4.47 12.13
C GLY A 130 0.17 -5.81 11.39
N ALA A 131 -0.45 -5.89 10.20
CA ALA A 131 -0.47 -7.10 9.39
C ALA A 131 0.76 -7.18 8.46
N LYS A 132 1.26 -8.39 8.27
CA LYS A 132 2.40 -8.72 7.41
C LYS A 132 2.14 -10.04 6.69
N ASP A 133 2.88 -10.28 5.61
CA ASP A 133 2.87 -11.51 4.83
C ASP A 133 1.51 -11.76 4.14
N ASN A 134 0.80 -10.67 3.80
CA ASN A 134 -0.47 -10.74 3.06
C ASN A 134 -0.27 -10.69 1.55
N LEU A 135 0.86 -10.17 1.08
CA LEU A 135 1.24 -10.23 -0.33
C LEU A 135 1.81 -11.60 -0.68
N TYR A 136 1.43 -12.13 -1.84
CA TYR A 136 2.03 -13.34 -2.37
C TYR A 136 3.50 -13.12 -2.77
N PRO A 137 4.36 -14.16 -2.77
CA PRO A 137 5.78 -14.01 -3.09
C PRO A 137 6.08 -13.32 -4.43
N ASN A 138 5.25 -13.56 -5.45
CA ASN A 138 5.36 -12.91 -6.76
C ASN A 138 4.95 -11.43 -6.72
N GLU A 139 3.97 -11.06 -5.90
CA GLU A 139 3.58 -9.66 -5.71
C GLU A 139 4.66 -8.88 -4.95
N LEU A 140 5.32 -9.54 -3.99
CA LEU A 140 6.46 -8.96 -3.29
C LEU A 140 7.62 -8.65 -4.24
N VAL A 141 7.87 -9.49 -5.26
CA VAL A 141 8.87 -9.20 -6.30
C VAL A 141 8.57 -7.87 -6.98
N VAL A 142 7.30 -7.65 -7.37
CA VAL A 142 6.87 -6.39 -7.99
C VAL A 142 7.08 -5.20 -7.04
N VAL A 143 6.67 -5.31 -5.77
CA VAL A 143 6.89 -4.26 -4.77
C VAL A 143 8.38 -3.92 -4.64
N ARG A 144 9.24 -4.93 -4.52
CA ARG A 144 10.69 -4.73 -4.38
C ARG A 144 11.30 -4.12 -5.63
N ASP A 145 10.78 -4.44 -6.81
CA ASP A 145 11.20 -3.83 -8.06
C ASP A 145 10.78 -2.36 -8.14
N ILE A 146 9.56 -2.00 -7.74
CA ILE A 146 9.09 -0.60 -7.66
C ILE A 146 10.03 0.24 -6.78
N LEU A 147 10.36 -0.25 -5.57
CA LEU A 147 11.23 0.50 -4.65
C LEU A 147 12.64 0.72 -5.22
N ALA A 148 13.18 -0.27 -5.91
CA ALA A 148 14.48 -0.18 -6.56
C ALA A 148 14.44 0.77 -7.79
N GLU A 149 13.39 0.71 -8.59
CA GLU A 149 13.17 1.60 -9.74
C GLU A 149 13.10 3.08 -9.36
N LEU A 150 12.50 3.34 -8.20
CA LEU A 150 12.36 4.67 -7.60
C LEU A 150 13.55 5.05 -6.71
N ASP A 151 14.63 4.25 -6.74
CA ASP A 151 15.90 4.51 -6.06
C ASP A 151 15.70 4.95 -4.60
N GLY A 152 14.80 4.30 -3.85
CA GLY A 152 14.55 4.62 -2.44
C GLY A 152 13.97 6.02 -2.17
N VAL A 153 13.39 6.68 -3.17
CA VAL A 153 12.55 7.87 -2.94
C VAL A 153 11.21 7.50 -2.31
N VAL A 154 10.76 6.26 -2.50
CA VAL A 154 9.57 5.69 -1.85
C VAL A 154 10.00 4.67 -0.81
N ALA A 155 9.34 4.71 0.35
CA ALA A 155 9.39 3.65 1.35
C ALA A 155 8.07 2.87 1.36
N TRP A 156 8.15 1.59 1.68
CA TRP A 156 6.99 0.71 1.78
C TRP A 156 6.73 0.31 3.23
N GLY A 157 5.47 0.41 3.66
CA GLY A 157 5.08 0.16 5.04
C GLY A 157 5.24 -1.28 5.49
N GLY A 158 5.37 -2.25 4.58
CA GLY A 158 5.68 -3.64 4.95
C GLY A 158 7.08 -3.81 5.57
N ASP A 159 7.98 -2.84 5.37
CA ASP A 159 9.33 -2.82 5.97
C ASP A 159 9.38 -2.08 7.31
N PHE A 160 8.27 -1.45 7.74
CA PHE A 160 8.24 -0.68 8.98
C PHE A 160 8.14 -1.59 10.20
N LYS A 161 8.55 -1.05 11.37
CA LYS A 161 8.48 -1.76 12.65
C LYS A 161 7.07 -2.26 12.95
N THR A 162 6.08 -1.38 12.78
CA THR A 162 4.66 -1.77 12.72
C THR A 162 4.31 -1.85 11.23
N PRO A 163 4.16 -3.05 10.66
CA PRO A 163 4.01 -3.20 9.22
C PRO A 163 2.64 -2.70 8.76
N LYS A 164 2.58 -2.16 7.54
CA LYS A 164 1.33 -1.85 6.83
C LYS A 164 1.60 -2.01 5.34
N GLU A 165 1.35 -3.20 4.81
CA GLU A 165 1.71 -3.54 3.41
C GLU A 165 0.91 -2.74 2.36
N SER A 166 -0.20 -2.10 2.75
CA SER A 166 -0.91 -1.13 1.91
C SER A 166 -0.15 0.19 1.71
N HIS A 167 0.74 0.55 2.63
CA HIS A 167 1.27 1.91 2.74
C HIS A 167 2.52 2.12 1.87
N PHE A 168 2.52 3.22 1.12
CA PHE A 168 3.69 3.74 0.41
C PHE A 168 3.82 5.24 0.69
N GLU A 169 5.01 5.69 1.03
CA GLU A 169 5.28 7.11 1.32
C GLU A 169 6.51 7.63 0.58
N ILE A 170 6.54 8.94 0.31
CA ILE A 170 7.79 9.60 -0.05
C ILE A 170 8.73 9.55 1.17
N ALA A 171 9.85 8.87 1.03
CA ALA A 171 10.82 8.63 2.11
C ALA A 171 11.70 9.85 2.42
N LEU A 172 11.77 10.80 1.48
CA LEU A 172 12.68 11.95 1.53
C LEU A 172 11.92 13.26 1.75
N LYS A 173 12.62 14.25 2.30
CA LYS A 173 12.10 15.62 2.48
C LYS A 173 11.77 16.27 1.13
N PRO A 174 10.82 17.23 1.07
CA PRO A 174 10.36 17.84 -0.17
C PRO A 174 11.49 18.41 -1.06
N SER A 175 12.52 19.01 -0.45
CA SER A 175 13.63 19.63 -1.17
C SER A 175 14.74 18.67 -1.59
N HIS A 176 14.61 17.37 -1.31
CA HIS A 176 15.66 16.41 -1.61
C HIS A 176 15.78 16.20 -3.14
N PRO A 177 16.97 16.38 -3.76
CA PRO A 177 17.11 16.40 -5.22
C PRO A 177 16.68 15.10 -5.92
N ARG A 178 16.78 13.95 -5.23
CA ARG A 178 16.30 12.65 -5.74
C ARG A 178 14.79 12.61 -5.98
N VAL A 179 13.98 13.35 -5.20
CA VAL A 179 12.52 13.42 -5.42
C VAL A 179 12.24 13.99 -6.81
N LYS A 180 12.81 15.17 -7.11
CA LYS A 180 12.73 15.80 -8.42
C LYS A 180 13.34 14.95 -9.54
N GLY A 181 14.46 14.29 -9.27
CA GLY A 181 15.13 13.41 -10.24
C GLY A 181 14.26 12.24 -10.67
N VAL A 182 13.62 11.56 -9.71
CA VAL A 182 12.72 10.43 -9.97
C VAL A 182 11.43 10.91 -10.64
N ALA A 183 10.84 12.02 -10.21
CA ALA A 183 9.66 12.58 -10.88
C ALA A 183 9.96 12.90 -12.36
N ARG A 184 11.11 13.54 -12.66
CA ARG A 184 11.54 13.78 -14.04
C ARG A 184 11.75 12.50 -14.84
N LYS A 185 12.35 11.47 -14.23
CA LYS A 185 12.53 10.15 -14.85
C LYS A 185 11.19 9.55 -15.26
N ILE A 186 10.19 9.62 -14.38
CA ILE A 186 8.83 9.12 -14.65
C ILE A 186 8.17 9.90 -15.79
N LEU A 187 8.22 11.23 -15.73
CA LEU A 187 7.64 12.08 -16.78
C LEU A 187 8.29 11.82 -18.15
N GLY A 188 9.61 11.65 -18.19
CA GLY A 188 10.33 11.38 -19.43
C GLY A 188 10.01 10.02 -20.08
N TRP A 189 9.37 9.08 -19.36
CA TRP A 189 8.91 7.83 -19.96
C TRP A 189 7.73 8.02 -20.91
N ASN A 190 6.89 9.05 -20.68
CA ASN A 190 5.79 9.38 -21.57
C ASN A 190 6.28 9.91 -22.92
N ASP A 191 7.49 10.47 -22.96
CA ASP A 191 8.13 11.00 -24.17
C ASP A 191 9.02 9.96 -24.88
N GLY A 192 9.20 8.78 -24.27
CA GLY A 192 10.07 7.71 -24.76
C GLY A 192 9.35 6.67 -25.63
N PRO A 193 10.04 5.59 -26.03
CA PRO A 193 9.49 4.57 -26.93
C PRO A 193 8.41 3.66 -26.29
N GLY A 194 7.91 3.99 -25.10
CA GLY A 194 6.82 3.26 -24.41
C GLY A 194 7.23 1.93 -23.76
N ASN A 195 8.53 1.62 -23.68
CA ASN A 195 9.07 0.41 -23.07
C ASN A 195 9.47 0.58 -21.59
N HIS A 196 9.03 1.68 -20.96
CA HIS A 196 9.35 2.01 -19.59
C HIS A 196 8.11 2.45 -18.83
N GLY A 197 8.15 2.34 -17.50
CA GLY A 197 7.04 2.72 -16.63
C GLY A 197 6.06 1.59 -16.39
N ALA A 198 4.85 1.96 -15.94
CA ALA A 198 3.89 1.00 -15.43
C ALA A 198 3.25 0.12 -16.51
N GLY A 199 3.23 -1.20 -16.28
CA GLY A 199 2.73 -2.18 -17.23
C GLY A 199 3.66 -2.49 -18.41
N ALA A 200 4.73 -1.72 -18.61
CA ALA A 200 5.78 -1.99 -19.60
C ALA A 200 7.02 -2.67 -18.98
N THR A 201 7.14 -2.61 -17.65
CA THR A 201 8.24 -3.21 -16.90
C THR A 201 7.92 -4.65 -16.52
N ASP A 202 8.81 -5.59 -16.85
CA ASP A 202 8.78 -6.95 -16.29
C ASP A 202 9.65 -7.03 -15.02
N ALA A 203 9.01 -7.10 -13.85
CA ALA A 203 9.71 -7.24 -12.56
C ALA A 203 10.45 -8.58 -12.40
N PHE A 204 10.12 -9.60 -13.23
CA PHE A 204 10.73 -10.92 -13.20
C PHE A 204 11.90 -11.07 -14.17
N ASP A 205 12.19 -10.04 -14.98
CA ASP A 205 13.39 -10.00 -15.79
C ASP A 205 14.65 -10.22 -14.90
N PRO A 206 15.61 -11.09 -15.31
CA PRO A 206 16.76 -11.42 -14.48
C PRO A 206 17.60 -10.21 -14.03
N GLU A 207 17.74 -9.18 -14.87
CA GLU A 207 18.47 -7.96 -14.51
C GLU A 207 17.69 -7.13 -13.50
N ARG A 208 16.36 -7.03 -13.66
CA ARG A 208 15.48 -6.36 -12.69
C ARG A 208 15.54 -7.03 -11.32
N LEU A 209 15.46 -8.36 -11.28
CA LEU A 209 15.62 -9.14 -10.05
C LEU A 209 16.97 -8.89 -9.38
N LYS A 210 18.06 -8.79 -10.16
CA LYS A 210 19.40 -8.49 -9.65
C LYS A 210 19.48 -7.08 -9.05
N VAL A 211 18.94 -6.07 -9.74
CA VAL A 211 18.86 -4.69 -9.26
C VAL A 211 18.06 -4.62 -7.96
N SER A 212 16.89 -5.25 -7.92
CA SER A 212 16.01 -5.26 -6.75
C SER A 212 16.64 -5.95 -5.53
N ARG A 213 17.30 -7.11 -5.72
CA ARG A 213 18.06 -7.79 -4.66
C ARG A 213 19.20 -6.94 -4.12
N THR A 214 19.97 -6.33 -5.02
CA THR A 214 21.10 -5.45 -4.66
C THR A 214 20.62 -4.24 -3.87
N PHE A 215 19.53 -3.62 -4.32
CA PHE A 215 18.89 -2.50 -3.62
C PHE A 215 18.44 -2.91 -2.22
N THR A 216 17.70 -4.03 -2.10
CA THR A 216 17.20 -4.53 -0.82
C THR A 216 18.33 -4.80 0.17
N GLN A 217 19.41 -5.45 -0.27
CA GLN A 217 20.59 -5.71 0.57
C GLN A 217 21.27 -4.43 1.07
N ARG A 218 21.25 -3.36 0.28
CA ARG A 218 21.82 -2.05 0.66
C ARG A 218 20.96 -1.29 1.66
N THR A 219 19.65 -1.54 1.69
CA THR A 219 18.69 -0.78 2.50
C THR A 219 18.11 -1.56 3.67
N SER A 220 18.49 -2.83 3.84
CA SER A 220 18.12 -3.66 4.99
C SER A 220 18.94 -3.33 6.24
#